data_AF-A0A939F1P5-F1
#
_entry.id   AF-A0A939F1P5-F1
#
_cell.length_a   1.000
_cell.length_b   1.000
_cell.length_c   1.000
_cell.angle_alpha   90.00
_cell.angle_beta   90.00
_cell.angle_gamma   90.00
#
_symmetry.space_group_name_H-M   'P 1'
#
loop_
_entity.id
_entity.type
_entity.pdbx_description
1 polymer ?
#
loop_
_entity_poly.entity_id
_entity_poly.type
_entity_poly.pdbx_seq_one_letter_code
_entity_poly.pdbx_strand_id
1 'polypeptide(L)'
;MRLLLKATAPDSAQAALRRLPETEISGLLIDQTLTKIGHDFYALFYAQWDPPPNLGEFTVLIREKPGRPPSTLIALEVNENLLVELPLSPNYEALEEAVAYGLNAATDYLINARTVGQQLEKTADDPGKEVY
;
A
#
# COMPACT_ATOMS: atom_id res chain seq x y z
N MET A 1 -5.04 30.60 53.88
CA MET A 1 -5.27 29.16 53.60
C MET A 1 -5.66 29.02 52.13
N ARG A 2 -5.07 28.03 51.44
CA ARG A 2 -5.22 27.69 50.01
C ARG A 2 -6.68 27.51 49.57
N LEU A 3 -6.99 27.84 48.31
CA LEU A 3 -7.74 27.00 47.35
C LEU A 3 -7.72 27.72 45.97
N LEU A 4 -6.78 27.33 45.09
CA LEU A 4 -7.00 26.45 43.92
C LEU A 4 -7.75 27.14 42.77
N LEU A 5 -6.98 27.78 41.88
CA LEU A 5 -7.41 28.13 40.53
C LEU A 5 -7.54 26.85 39.69
N LYS A 6 -8.76 26.45 39.34
CA LYS A 6 -8.99 25.50 38.24
C LYS A 6 -8.94 26.29 36.93
N ALA A 7 -7.80 26.22 36.25
CA ALA A 7 -7.73 26.55 34.84
C ALA A 7 -8.42 25.41 34.07
N THR A 8 -9.67 25.63 33.66
CA THR A 8 -10.32 24.78 32.66
C THR A 8 -9.99 25.40 31.30
N ALA A 9 -9.01 24.83 30.60
CA ALA A 9 -8.81 25.08 29.19
C ALA A 9 -9.45 23.90 28.44
N PRO A 10 -10.41 24.12 27.54
CA PRO A 10 -11.03 23.06 26.79
C PRO A 10 -10.06 22.53 25.72
N ASP A 11 -9.48 21.36 25.98
CA ASP A 11 -9.64 20.09 25.24
C ASP A 11 -9.85 20.10 23.71
N SER A 12 -9.45 21.17 23.04
CA SER A 12 -9.59 21.37 21.59
C SER A 12 -8.44 20.76 20.80
N ALA A 13 -7.27 20.63 21.43
CA ALA A 13 -6.13 19.91 20.87
C ALA A 13 -6.33 18.38 20.85
N GLN A 14 -7.08 17.82 21.80
CA GLN A 14 -7.35 16.37 21.87
C GLN A 14 -8.47 15.95 20.91
N ALA A 15 -9.43 16.84 20.62
CA ALA A 15 -10.50 16.56 19.64
C ALA A 15 -9.97 16.44 18.19
N ALA A 16 -8.88 17.14 17.85
CA ALA A 16 -8.25 17.04 16.53
C ALA A 16 -7.51 15.71 16.33
N LEU A 17 -6.93 15.15 17.39
CA LEU A 17 -6.23 13.85 17.36
C LEU A 17 -7.18 12.66 17.23
N ARG A 18 -8.47 12.83 17.55
CA ARG A 18 -9.49 11.77 17.53
C ARG A 18 -10.17 11.56 16.17
N ARG A 19 -9.77 12.30 15.14
CA ARG A 19 -10.28 12.17 13.76
C ARG A 19 -9.25 11.60 12.80
N LEU A 20 -8.19 10.98 13.30
CA LEU A 20 -7.47 10.01 12.48
C LEU A 20 -8.46 8.84 12.30
N PRO A 21 -8.89 8.52 11.08
CA PRO A 21 -9.76 7.37 10.88
C PRO A 21 -9.07 6.16 11.51
N GLU A 22 -9.79 5.41 12.35
CA GLU A 22 -9.37 4.09 12.86
C GLU A 22 -9.35 3.04 11.73
N THR A 23 -9.00 3.45 10.52
CA THR A 23 -8.61 2.55 9.46
C THR A 23 -7.20 2.13 9.82
N GLU A 24 -7.07 0.92 10.36
CA GLU A 24 -5.78 0.24 10.50
C GLU A 24 -5.00 0.45 9.19
N ILE A 25 -3.89 1.19 9.24
CA ILE A 25 -3.02 1.38 8.08
C ILE A 25 -2.23 0.09 7.95
N SER A 26 -2.83 -0.91 7.32
CA SER A 26 -2.34 -2.28 7.21
C SER A 26 -1.48 -2.50 5.96
N GLY A 27 -0.65 -1.52 5.59
CA GLY A 27 0.18 -1.59 4.37
C GLY A 27 1.63 -1.22 4.63
N LEU A 28 2.57 -2.09 4.25
CA LEU A 28 4.01 -1.83 4.31
C LEU A 28 4.58 -1.68 2.89
N LEU A 29 5.24 -0.55 2.61
CA LEU A 29 6.06 -0.38 1.40
C LEU A 29 7.53 -0.59 1.75
N ILE A 30 8.22 -1.44 0.99
CA ILE A 30 9.64 -1.75 1.17
C ILE A 30 10.41 -1.35 -0.09
N ASP A 31 11.45 -0.54 0.10
CA ASP A 31 12.43 -0.18 -0.92
C ASP A 31 13.62 -1.16 -0.92
N GLN A 32 13.82 -1.90 -2.01
CA GLN A 32 15.02 -2.68 -2.32
C GLN A 32 15.63 -2.23 -3.65
N THR A 33 15.61 -0.93 -3.93
CA THR A 33 16.28 -0.31 -5.07
C THR A 33 17.71 0.10 -4.75
N LEU A 34 18.56 0.19 -5.78
CA LEU A 34 20.01 0.37 -5.64
C LEU A 34 20.53 1.56 -6.45
N THR A 35 20.01 1.76 -7.65
CA THR A 35 20.44 2.84 -8.54
C THR A 35 19.61 4.10 -8.31
N LYS A 36 20.15 5.25 -8.73
CA LYS A 36 19.41 6.52 -8.66
C LYS A 36 18.03 6.42 -9.32
N ILE A 37 17.98 5.84 -10.52
CA ILE A 37 16.72 5.70 -11.26
C ILE A 37 15.73 4.76 -10.55
N GLY A 38 16.21 3.71 -9.87
CA GLY A 38 15.39 2.86 -9.02
C GLY A 38 14.80 3.63 -7.84
N HIS A 39 15.61 4.43 -7.13
CA HIS A 39 15.12 5.29 -6.05
C HIS A 39 14.14 6.36 -6.55
N ASP A 40 14.37 6.93 -7.73
CA ASP A 40 13.45 7.89 -8.35
C ASP A 40 12.09 7.23 -8.65
N PHE A 41 12.09 5.98 -9.16
CA PHE A 41 10.86 5.19 -9.31
C PHE A 41 10.16 4.98 -7.97
N TYR A 42 10.88 4.51 -6.94
CA TYR A 42 10.31 4.26 -5.61
C TYR A 42 9.69 5.53 -5.02
N ALA A 43 10.39 6.67 -5.10
CA ALA A 43 9.93 7.94 -4.57
C ALA A 43 8.63 8.41 -5.25
N LEU A 44 8.55 8.29 -6.58
CA LEU A 44 7.34 8.62 -7.34
C LEU A 44 6.19 7.68 -7.02
N PHE A 45 6.46 6.37 -6.93
CA PHE A 45 5.47 5.38 -6.55
C PHE A 45 4.93 5.67 -5.15
N TYR A 46 5.80 5.86 -4.16
CA TYR A 46 5.43 6.15 -2.77
C TYR A 46 4.61 7.44 -2.66
N ALA A 47 4.97 8.49 -3.41
CA ALA A 47 4.25 9.75 -3.40
C ALA A 47 2.82 9.66 -3.96
N GLN A 48 2.57 8.70 -4.87
CA GLN A 48 1.29 8.51 -5.54
C GLN A 48 0.50 7.31 -4.99
N TRP A 49 1.11 6.53 -4.10
CA TRP A 49 0.50 5.33 -3.55
C TRP A 49 -0.63 5.70 -2.58
N ASP A 50 -1.86 5.37 -2.99
CA ASP A 50 -3.07 5.49 -2.17
C ASP A 50 -3.79 4.14 -2.17
N PRO A 51 -3.54 3.26 -1.17
CA PRO A 51 -4.13 1.95 -1.14
C PRO A 51 -5.64 2.03 -0.87
N PRO A 52 -6.47 1.16 -1.49
CA PRO A 52 -7.89 1.09 -1.19
C PRO A 52 -8.17 0.91 0.31
N PRO A 53 -9.24 1.52 0.85
CA PRO A 53 -9.60 1.37 2.25
C PRO A 53 -10.06 -0.07 2.55
N ASN A 54 -9.92 -0.47 3.81
CA ASN A 54 -10.36 -1.77 4.33
C ASN A 54 -9.71 -2.97 3.62
N LEU A 55 -8.46 -2.79 3.20
CA LEU A 55 -7.56 -3.88 2.90
C LEU A 55 -7.00 -4.41 4.23
N GLY A 56 -6.83 -5.73 4.34
CA GLY A 56 -6.10 -6.33 5.46
C GLY A 56 -4.61 -6.02 5.37
N GLU A 57 -3.78 -6.77 6.11
CA GLU A 57 -2.33 -6.60 6.03
C GLU A 57 -1.77 -6.97 4.65
N PHE A 58 -0.99 -6.05 4.07
CA PHE A 58 -0.24 -6.30 2.84
C PHE A 58 1.16 -5.68 2.88
N THR A 59 2.08 -6.29 2.13
CA THR A 59 3.43 -5.77 1.90
C THR A 59 3.65 -5.58 0.41
N VAL A 60 3.97 -4.36 0.00
CA VAL A 60 4.44 -4.04 -1.35
C VAL A 60 5.95 -3.92 -1.32
N LEU A 61 6.62 -4.70 -2.15
CA LEU A 61 8.07 -4.69 -2.27
C LEU A 61 8.47 -4.24 -3.68
N ILE A 62 9.26 -3.17 -3.74
CA ILE A 62 9.85 -2.67 -4.97
C ILE A 62 11.33 -3.08 -4.96
N ARG A 63 11.69 -4.05 -5.79
CA ARG A 63 13.05 -4.59 -5.86
C ARG A 63 13.70 -4.25 -7.18
N GLU A 64 14.92 -3.74 -7.11
CA GLU A 64 15.74 -3.59 -8.30
C GLU A 64 16.49 -4.88 -8.65
N LYS A 65 16.45 -5.25 -9.92
CA LYS A 65 17.21 -6.35 -10.50
C LYS A 65 18.21 -5.80 -11.52
N PRO A 66 19.39 -6.42 -11.65
CA PRO A 66 20.30 -6.07 -12.73
C PRO A 66 19.60 -6.31 -14.07
N GLY A 67 19.32 -5.22 -14.78
CA GLY A 67 18.71 -5.28 -16.11
C GLY A 67 19.76 -5.53 -17.19
N ARG A 68 19.31 -5.78 -18.43
CA ARG A 68 20.22 -5.81 -19.57
C ARG A 68 20.71 -4.39 -19.81
N PRO A 69 22.03 -4.13 -19.81
CA PRO A 69 22.55 -2.80 -20.07
C PRO A 69 22.00 -2.25 -21.39
N PRO A 70 21.57 -0.98 -21.44
CA PRO A 70 21.76 0.08 -20.43
C PRO A 70 20.61 0.24 -19.41
N SER A 71 19.64 -0.69 -19.36
CA SER A 71 18.44 -0.55 -18.52
C SER A 71 18.58 -1.21 -17.14
N THR A 72 17.90 -0.62 -16.16
CA THR A 72 17.62 -1.23 -14.84
C THR A 72 16.24 -1.88 -14.89
N LEU A 73 16.04 -3.02 -14.22
CA LEU A 73 14.72 -3.64 -14.08
C LEU A 73 14.19 -3.45 -12.66
N ILE A 74 12.93 -3.05 -12.54
CA ILE A 74 12.19 -3.09 -11.26
C ILE A 74 11.22 -4.26 -11.28
N ALA A 75 11.22 -5.04 -10.20
CA ALA A 75 10.22 -6.02 -9.87
C ALA A 75 9.31 -5.45 -8.77
N LEU A 76 8.01 -5.45 -9.04
CA LEU A 76 6.98 -5.05 -8.07
C LEU A 76 6.29 -6.31 -7.55
N GLU A 77 6.29 -6.49 -6.24
CA GLU A 77 5.70 -7.63 -5.57
C GLU A 77 4.69 -7.19 -4.53
N VAL A 78 3.61 -7.96 -4.38
CA VAL A 78 2.65 -7.79 -3.28
C VAL A 78 2.50 -9.12 -2.57
N ASN A 79 2.78 -9.14 -1.26
CA ASN A 79 2.79 -10.34 -0.43
C ASN A 79 3.63 -11.46 -1.05
N GLU A 80 4.86 -11.12 -1.46
CA GLU A 80 5.82 -12.03 -2.12
C GLU A 80 5.40 -12.55 -3.51
N ASN A 81 4.26 -12.08 -4.05
CA ASN A 81 3.83 -12.41 -5.40
C ASN A 81 4.34 -11.36 -6.39
N LEU A 82 5.16 -11.79 -7.34
CA LEU A 82 5.62 -10.94 -8.44
C LEU A 82 4.44 -10.56 -9.33
N LEU A 83 4.14 -9.26 -9.40
CA LEU A 83 3.07 -8.72 -10.23
C LEU A 83 3.59 -8.35 -11.61
N VAL A 84 4.65 -7.53 -11.64
CA VAL A 84 5.17 -6.94 -12.87
C VAL A 84 6.68 -6.74 -12.79
N GLU A 85 7.34 -6.84 -13.95
CA GLU A 85 8.73 -6.44 -14.14
C GLU A 85 8.81 -5.37 -15.22
N LEU A 86 9.45 -4.23 -14.91
CA LEU A 86 9.50 -3.06 -15.78
C LEU A 86 10.94 -2.60 -16.01
N PRO A 87 11.36 -2.37 -17.27
CA PRO A 87 12.60 -1.64 -17.54
C PRO A 87 12.41 -0.16 -17.23
N LEU A 88 13.35 0.40 -16.47
CA LEU A 88 13.39 1.84 -16.22
C LEU A 88 14.22 2.57 -17.26
N SER A 89 13.67 3.69 -17.73
CA SER A 89 14.32 4.64 -18.64
C SER A 89 14.56 5.95 -17.89
N PRO A 90 15.72 6.62 -18.06
CA PRO A 90 15.99 7.91 -17.43
C PRO A 90 15.12 9.06 -17.97
N ASN A 91 14.35 8.80 -19.03
CA ASN A 91 13.32 9.71 -19.49
C ASN A 91 12.19 9.78 -18.46
N TYR A 92 11.86 11.00 -18.02
CA TYR A 92 10.89 11.22 -16.95
C TYR A 92 9.46 10.79 -17.31
N GLU A 93 9.01 11.03 -18.54
CA GLU A 93 7.67 10.58 -18.99
C GLU A 93 7.56 9.06 -18.95
N ALA A 94 8.57 8.36 -19.46
CA ALA A 94 8.62 6.90 -19.41
C ALA A 94 8.70 6.35 -17.97
N LEU A 95 9.34 7.10 -17.07
CA LEU A 95 9.38 6.76 -15.65
C LEU A 95 7.99 6.91 -14.99
N GLU A 96 7.28 8.00 -15.26
CA GLU A 96 5.91 8.21 -14.78
C GLU A 96 4.95 7.14 -15.32
N GLU A 97 5.06 6.77 -16.59
CA GLU A 97 4.28 5.66 -17.17
C GLU A 97 4.55 4.33 -16.47
N ALA A 98 5.81 4.03 -16.17
CA ALA A 98 6.18 2.82 -15.43
C ALA A 98 5.59 2.83 -14.01
N VAL A 99 5.62 3.99 -13.33
CA VAL A 99 5.02 4.17 -12.00
C VAL A 99 3.51 3.95 -12.07
N ALA A 100 2.82 4.60 -13.00
CA ALA A 100 1.38 4.45 -13.19
C ALA A 100 0.98 2.99 -13.45
N TYR A 101 1.76 2.28 -14.26
CA TYR A 101 1.54 0.86 -14.50
C TYR A 101 1.71 0.01 -13.22
N GLY A 102 2.75 0.27 -12.44
CA GLY A 102 2.96 -0.41 -11.15
C GLY A 102 1.84 -0.15 -10.14
N LEU A 103 1.38 1.10 -10.02
CA LEU A 103 0.28 1.49 -9.12
C LEU A 103 -1.01 0.74 -9.47
N ASN A 104 -1.34 0.67 -10.77
CA ASN A 104 -2.51 -0.07 -11.24
C ASN A 104 -2.39 -1.56 -10.94
N ALA A 105 -1.24 -2.18 -11.24
CA ALA A 105 -1.02 -3.60 -10.98
C ALA A 105 -1.18 -3.96 -9.49
N ALA A 106 -0.60 -3.16 -8.59
CA ALA A 106 -0.72 -3.38 -7.15
C ALA A 106 -2.17 -3.18 -6.66
N THR A 107 -2.83 -2.12 -7.09
CA THR A 107 -4.24 -1.83 -6.73
C THR A 107 -5.17 -2.95 -7.19
N ASP A 108 -5.07 -3.36 -8.45
CA ASP A 108 -5.88 -4.43 -9.03
C ASP A 108 -5.68 -5.74 -8.29
N TYR A 109 -4.42 -6.09 -7.97
CA TYR A 109 -4.10 -7.28 -7.21
C TYR A 109 -4.77 -7.27 -5.82
N LEU A 110 -4.67 -6.16 -5.09
CA LEU A 110 -5.24 -6.03 -3.73
C LEU A 110 -6.77 -6.11 -3.72
N ILE A 111 -7.43 -5.47 -4.69
CA ILE A 111 -8.90 -5.53 -4.84
C ILE A 111 -9.35 -6.97 -5.14
N ASN A 112 -8.63 -7.66 -6.03
CA ASN A 112 -8.96 -9.03 -6.41
C ASN A 112 -8.74 -10.00 -5.25
N ALA A 113 -7.61 -9.90 -4.54
CA ALA A 113 -7.30 -10.73 -3.38
C ALA A 113 -8.37 -10.62 -2.29
N ARG A 114 -8.86 -9.40 -2.02
CA ARG A 114 -9.96 -9.15 -1.09
C ARG A 114 -11.26 -9.83 -1.54
N THR A 115 -11.62 -9.69 -2.81
CA THR A 115 -12.88 -10.22 -3.35
C THR A 115 -12.93 -11.75 -3.21
N VAL A 116 -11.82 -12.42 -3.50
CA VAL A 116 -11.68 -13.86 -3.32
C VAL A 116 -11.82 -14.24 -1.84
N GLY A 117 -11.12 -13.56 -0.93
CA GLY A 117 -11.23 -13.82 0.50
C GLY A 117 -12.66 -13.70 1.04
N GLN A 118 -13.39 -12.67 0.63
CA GLN A 118 -14.78 -12.45 1.04
C GLN A 118 -15.75 -13.52 0.53
N GLN A 119 -15.52 -14.10 -0.64
CA GLN A 119 -16.35 -15.18 -1.17
C GLN A 119 -16.17 -16.48 -0.38
N LEU A 120 -14.93 -16.77 0.02
CA LEU A 120 -14.60 -17.94 0.82
C LEU A 120 -15.23 -17.85 2.22
N GLU A 121 -15.15 -16.69 2.87
CA GLU A 121 -15.75 -16.45 4.18
C GLU A 121 -17.28 -16.62 4.14
N LYS A 122 -17.95 -16.02 3.14
CA LYS A 122 -19.41 -16.15 2.97
C LYS A 122 -19.87 -17.58 2.72
N THR A 123 -19.06 -18.38 2.04
CA THR A 123 -19.40 -19.79 1.77
C THR A 123 -19.14 -20.67 3.00
N ALA A 124 -18.15 -20.32 3.82
CA ALA A 124 -17.86 -21.04 5.07
C ALA A 124 -18.91 -20.78 6.17
N ASP A 125 -19.52 -19.58 6.19
CA ASP A 125 -20.57 -19.21 7.16
C ASP A 125 -21.99 -19.69 6.78
N ASP A 126 -22.15 -20.30 5.60
CA ASP A 126 -23.35 -21.08 5.23
C ASP A 126 -23.00 -22.58 5.16
N PRO A 127 -22.68 -23.24 6.30
CA PRO A 127 -22.60 -24.69 6.34
C PRO A 127 -24.02 -25.19 6.09
N GLY A 128 -24.27 -25.59 4.84
CA GLY A 128 -25.59 -25.90 4.32
C GLY A 128 -26.45 -26.64 5.33
N LYS A 129 -27.68 -26.16 5.49
CA LYS A 129 -28.78 -26.91 6.10
C LYS A 129 -28.77 -28.32 5.54
N GLU A 130 -28.25 -29.28 6.31
CA GLU A 130 -28.44 -30.69 6.06
C GLU A 130 -29.93 -30.96 6.20
N VAL A 131 -30.62 -31.00 5.07
CA VAL A 131 -32.01 -31.42 4.97
C VAL A 131 -32.05 -32.92 5.24
N TYR A 132 -32.47 -33.29 6.46
CA TYR A 132 -32.87 -34.65 6.83
C TYR A 132 -34.18 -35.04 6.14
#